data_AF-Q75JQ9-F1
#
_entry.id   AF-Q75JQ9-F1
#
_cell.length_a   1.000
_cell.length_b   1.000
_cell.length_c   1.000
_cell.angle_alpha   90.00
_cell.angle_beta   90.00
_cell.angle_gamma   90.00
#
_symmetry.space_group_name_H-M   'P 1'
#
loop_
_entity.id
_entity.type
_entity.pdbx_description
1 polymer ?
#
loop_
_entity_poly.entity_id
_entity_poly.type
_entity_poly.pdbx_seq_one_letter_code
_entity_poly.pdbx_strand_id
1 'polypeptide(L)'
;MSESQDLPGAIVNRIIKASLPEGVLCAKESRLAIAKAAKVWIHYLTAASIDFSSHSGRSTISPKDVFQAIEEIDFENFKPQLEEYLAALKSEKEKEKEKEKEKEKEKEKEKDSNKDDTKSKDENKSSKKSSSSSKDEK
;
A
#
# COMPACT_ATOMS: atom_id res chain seq x y z
N MET A 1 -25.13 -22.29 7.35
CA MET A 1 -23.99 -21.36 7.38
C MET A 1 -22.77 -22.10 6.86
N SER A 2 -22.52 -22.10 5.56
CA SER A 2 -21.29 -22.65 4.99
C SER A 2 -20.53 -21.52 4.32
N GLU A 3 -19.89 -20.69 5.15
CA GLU A 3 -18.81 -19.80 4.73
C GLU A 3 -17.62 -20.72 4.38
N SER A 4 -17.57 -21.22 3.15
CA SER A 4 -16.46 -22.08 2.70
C SER A 4 -15.18 -21.25 2.60
N GLN A 5 -14.50 -21.09 3.74
CA GLN A 5 -13.15 -20.53 3.89
C GLN A 5 -12.09 -21.51 3.35
N ASP A 6 -12.34 -22.08 2.18
CA ASP A 6 -11.45 -23.03 1.54
C ASP A 6 -10.61 -22.30 0.50
N LEU A 7 -9.33 -22.63 0.47
CA LEU A 7 -8.40 -22.08 -0.51
C LEU A 7 -8.83 -22.50 -1.92
N PRO A 8 -8.75 -21.60 -2.94
CA PRO A 8 -9.12 -21.96 -4.31
C PRO A 8 -8.32 -23.16 -4.81
N GLY A 9 -9.01 -24.28 -5.07
CA GLY A 9 -8.36 -25.54 -5.43
C GLY A 9 -7.45 -25.44 -6.66
N ALA A 10 -7.77 -24.56 -7.62
CA ALA A 10 -6.91 -24.31 -8.77
C ALA A 10 -5.55 -23.70 -8.39
N ILE A 11 -5.52 -22.77 -7.43
CA ILE A 11 -4.28 -22.15 -6.94
C ILE A 11 -3.47 -23.17 -6.16
N VAL A 12 -4.12 -23.90 -5.24
CA VAL A 12 -3.46 -24.97 -4.46
C VAL A 12 -2.85 -26.02 -5.39
N ASN A 13 -3.58 -26.47 -6.41
CA ASN A 13 -3.07 -27.42 -7.40
C ASN A 13 -1.86 -26.89 -8.18
N ARG A 14 -1.85 -25.59 -8.51
CA ARG A 14 -0.73 -24.97 -9.21
C ARG A 14 0.52 -24.95 -8.33
N ILE A 15 0.38 -24.56 -7.06
CA ILE A 15 1.47 -24.56 -6.08
C ILE A 15 2.01 -25.98 -5.89
N ILE A 16 1.14 -26.96 -5.66
CA ILE A 16 1.55 -28.37 -5.49
C ILE A 16 2.34 -28.86 -6.70
N LYS A 17 1.86 -28.61 -7.93
CA LYS A 17 2.57 -29.03 -9.14
C LYS A 17 3.93 -28.34 -9.29
N ALA A 18 4.04 -27.06 -8.91
CA ALA A 18 5.31 -26.33 -8.95
C ALA A 18 6.32 -26.84 -7.91
N SER A 19 5.85 -27.48 -6.83
CA SER A 19 6.68 -28.10 -5.79
C SER A 19 7.06 -29.56 -6.08
N LEU A 20 6.61 -30.13 -7.20
CA LEU A 20 6.87 -31.53 -7.57
C LEU A 20 7.75 -31.62 -8.82
N PRO A 21 8.61 -32.63 -8.94
CA PRO A 21 9.36 -32.89 -10.17
C PRO A 21 8.41 -33.13 -11.37
N GLU A 22 8.92 -32.89 -12.59
CA GLU A 22 8.16 -33.13 -13.81
C GLU A 22 7.67 -34.58 -13.90
N GLY A 23 6.42 -34.76 -14.36
CA GLY A 23 5.78 -36.06 -14.49
C GLY A 23 5.21 -36.65 -13.19
N VAL A 24 5.50 -36.08 -12.01
CA VAL A 24 4.95 -36.57 -10.74
C VAL A 24 3.49 -36.14 -10.59
N LEU A 25 2.62 -37.12 -10.34
CA LEU A 25 1.20 -36.89 -10.11
C LEU A 25 0.88 -36.92 -8.61
N CYS A 26 0.06 -35.97 -8.16
CA CYS A 26 -0.44 -35.93 -6.79
C CYS A 26 -1.91 -36.40 -6.76
N ALA A 27 -2.23 -37.39 -5.93
CA ALA A 27 -3.59 -37.94 -5.79
C ALA A 27 -4.59 -36.87 -5.31
N LYS A 28 -5.88 -37.05 -5.65
CA LYS A 28 -6.93 -36.07 -5.30
C LYS A 28 -7.03 -35.86 -3.80
N GLU A 29 -6.97 -36.93 -3.04
CA GLU A 29 -7.05 -36.97 -1.58
C GLU A 29 -5.85 -36.25 -0.95
N SER A 30 -4.65 -36.43 -1.50
CA SER A 30 -3.44 -35.71 -1.08
C SER A 30 -3.58 -34.20 -1.29
N ARG A 31 -4.13 -33.77 -2.42
CA ARG A 31 -4.36 -32.34 -2.69
C ARG A 31 -5.38 -31.73 -1.72
N LEU A 32 -6.43 -32.46 -1.39
CA LEU A 32 -7.40 -32.06 -0.37
C LEU A 32 -6.78 -32.00 1.02
N ALA A 33 -5.93 -32.96 1.37
CA ALA A 33 -5.20 -32.97 2.64
C ALA A 33 -4.26 -31.77 2.75
N ILE A 34 -3.51 -31.44 1.71
CA ILE A 34 -2.62 -30.26 1.66
C ILE A 34 -3.44 -28.97 1.78
N ALA A 35 -4.58 -28.85 1.07
CA ALA A 35 -5.44 -27.67 1.18
C ALA A 35 -5.97 -27.47 2.61
N LYS A 36 -6.37 -28.55 3.28
CA LYS A 36 -6.79 -28.52 4.69
C LYS A 36 -5.63 -28.18 5.62
N ALA A 37 -4.46 -28.77 5.41
CA ALA A 37 -3.25 -28.49 6.19
C ALA A 37 -2.83 -27.02 6.05
N ALA A 38 -2.85 -26.46 4.85
CA ALA A 38 -2.55 -25.05 4.60
C ALA A 38 -3.52 -24.11 5.33
N LYS A 39 -4.82 -24.43 5.35
CA LYS A 39 -5.81 -23.68 6.14
C LYS A 39 -5.50 -23.71 7.63
N VAL A 40 -5.24 -24.89 8.19
CA VAL A 40 -4.87 -25.05 9.60
C VAL A 40 -3.58 -24.29 9.90
N TRP A 41 -2.60 -24.33 9.00
CA TRP A 41 -1.34 -23.59 9.13
C TRP A 41 -1.55 -22.08 9.18
N ILE A 42 -2.41 -21.51 8.33
CA ILE A 42 -2.77 -20.08 8.38
C ILE A 42 -3.36 -19.72 9.74
N HIS A 43 -4.28 -20.53 10.26
CA HIS A 43 -4.86 -20.31 11.59
C HIS A 43 -3.82 -20.41 12.69
N TYR A 44 -2.94 -21.41 12.64
CA TYR A 44 -1.91 -21.64 13.63
C TYR A 44 -0.88 -20.51 13.66
N LEU A 45 -0.36 -20.11 12.50
CA LEU A 45 0.56 -18.97 12.38
C LEU A 45 -0.08 -17.66 12.86
N THR A 46 -1.36 -17.45 12.53
CA THR A 46 -2.11 -16.27 13.00
C THR A 46 -2.25 -16.27 14.52
N ALA A 47 -2.61 -17.41 15.12
CA ALA A 47 -2.73 -17.53 16.57
C ALA A 47 -1.39 -17.26 17.27
N ALA A 48 -0.30 -17.89 16.83
CA ALA A 48 1.03 -17.63 17.36
C ALA A 48 1.45 -16.16 17.21
N SER A 49 1.13 -15.53 16.06
CA SER A 49 1.40 -14.10 15.85
C SER A 49 0.59 -13.18 16.78
N ILE A 50 -0.67 -13.54 17.07
CA ILE A 50 -1.52 -12.83 18.05
C ILE A 50 -0.91 -12.94 19.44
N ASP A 51 -0.35 -14.10 19.81
CA ASP A 51 0.30 -14.26 21.11
C ASP A 51 1.46 -13.26 21.22
N PHE A 52 2.38 -13.17 20.25
CA PHE A 52 3.49 -12.20 20.28
C PHE A 52 3.03 -10.73 20.34
N SER A 53 1.98 -10.36 19.58
CA SER A 53 1.46 -8.98 19.64
C SER A 53 0.79 -8.69 20.98
N SER A 54 0.06 -9.65 21.54
CA SER A 54 -0.66 -9.54 22.82
C SER A 54 0.31 -9.46 24.00
N HIS A 55 1.40 -10.24 24.00
CA HIS A 55 2.49 -10.13 24.98
C HIS A 55 3.15 -8.75 24.98
N SER A 56 3.12 -8.05 23.83
CA SER A 56 3.59 -6.66 23.70
C SER A 56 2.54 -5.61 24.05
N GLY A 57 1.34 -6.00 24.50
CA GLY A 57 0.21 -5.10 24.76
C GLY A 57 -0.43 -4.49 23.50
N ARG A 58 -0.21 -5.08 22.32
CA ARG A 58 -0.74 -4.59 21.04
C ARG A 58 -1.88 -5.46 20.55
N SER A 59 -2.98 -4.83 20.12
CA SER A 59 -4.08 -5.51 19.42
C SER A 59 -3.82 -5.74 17.92
N THR A 60 -2.75 -5.16 17.39
CA THR A 60 -2.39 -5.21 15.98
C THR A 60 -1.13 -6.03 15.78
N ILE A 61 -1.24 -7.07 14.95
CA ILE A 61 -0.12 -7.90 14.51
C ILE A 61 0.79 -7.06 13.61
N SER A 62 2.07 -7.00 13.95
CA SER A 62 3.12 -6.39 13.16
C SER A 62 3.92 -7.46 12.40
N PRO A 63 4.67 -7.11 11.35
CA PRO A 63 5.54 -8.07 10.67
C PRO A 63 6.51 -8.78 11.62
N LYS A 64 7.02 -8.08 12.65
CA LYS A 64 7.92 -8.64 13.66
C LYS A 64 7.28 -9.78 14.45
N ASP A 65 5.97 -9.73 14.68
CA ASP A 65 5.24 -10.78 15.40
C ASP A 65 5.14 -12.04 14.55
N VAL A 66 4.95 -11.88 13.24
CA VAL A 66 4.92 -13.00 12.29
C VAL A 66 6.28 -13.67 12.19
N PHE A 67 7.38 -12.90 12.16
CA PHE A 67 8.73 -13.48 12.15
C PHE A 67 9.03 -14.28 13.43
N GLN A 68 8.69 -13.75 14.60
CA GLN A 68 8.81 -14.47 15.87
C GLN A 68 7.92 -15.72 15.91
N ALA A 69 6.69 -15.61 15.40
CA ALA A 69 5.79 -16.75 15.32
C ALA A 69 6.36 -17.88 14.46
N ILE A 70 6.94 -17.56 13.31
CA ILE A 70 7.54 -18.55 12.40
C ILE A 70 8.73 -19.27 13.04
N GLU A 71 9.48 -18.62 13.93
CA GLU A 71 10.51 -19.25 14.76
C GLU A 71 9.88 -20.23 15.74
N GLU A 72 8.90 -19.76 16.50
CA GLU A 72 8.21 -20.54 17.54
C GLU A 72 7.54 -21.80 16.98
N ILE A 73 7.05 -21.74 15.74
CA ILE A 73 6.35 -22.86 15.09
C ILE A 73 7.26 -23.75 14.23
N ASP A 74 8.59 -23.62 14.36
CA ASP A 74 9.61 -24.41 13.63
C ASP A 74 9.59 -24.24 12.09
N PHE A 75 9.22 -23.06 11.59
CA PHE A 75 9.25 -22.71 10.16
C PHE A 75 10.30 -21.64 9.83
N GLU A 76 11.35 -21.52 10.64
CA GLU A 76 12.40 -20.49 10.51
C GLU A 76 13.13 -20.47 9.15
N ASN A 77 13.10 -21.60 8.43
CA ASN A 77 13.58 -21.70 7.05
C ASN A 77 12.84 -20.78 6.06
N PHE A 78 11.65 -20.27 6.42
CA PHE A 78 10.90 -19.31 5.61
C PHE A 78 11.35 -17.86 5.81
N LYS A 79 12.10 -17.53 6.87
CA LYS A 79 12.49 -16.14 7.15
C LYS A 79 13.19 -15.45 5.99
N PRO A 80 14.20 -16.02 5.31
CA PRO A 80 14.93 -15.29 4.28
C PRO A 80 14.02 -14.83 3.13
N GLN A 81 13.10 -15.70 2.70
CA GLN A 81 12.12 -15.40 1.64
C GLN A 81 11.12 -14.33 2.08
N LEU A 82 10.71 -14.36 3.36
CA LEU A 82 9.77 -13.38 3.92
C LEU A 82 10.43 -12.01 4.14
N GLU A 83 11.70 -11.96 4.51
CA GLU A 83 12.47 -10.73 4.62
C GLU A 83 12.65 -10.06 3.25
N GLU A 84 12.99 -10.83 2.22
CA GLU A 84 13.06 -10.35 0.84
C GLU A 84 11.72 -9.79 0.37
N TYR A 85 10.62 -10.53 0.61
CA TYR A 85 9.27 -10.09 0.27
C TYR A 85 8.89 -8.79 1.01
N LEU A 86 9.19 -8.69 2.32
CA LEU A 86 8.91 -7.49 3.09
C LEU A 86 9.73 -6.28 2.61
N ALA A 87 10.99 -6.48 2.22
CA ALA A 87 11.84 -5.43 1.65
C ALA A 87 11.28 -4.94 0.31
N ALA A 88 10.88 -5.86 -0.58
CA ALA A 88 10.24 -5.53 -1.85
C ALA A 88 8.96 -4.70 -1.63
N LEU A 89 8.09 -5.14 -0.72
CA LEU A 89 6.85 -4.42 -0.37
C LEU A 89 7.11 -3.00 0.18
N LYS A 90 8.14 -2.81 1.00
CA LYS A 90 8.53 -1.48 1.49
C LYS A 90 8.97 -0.57 0.34
N SER A 91 9.82 -1.09 -0.55
CA SER A 91 10.30 -0.34 -1.71
C SER A 91 9.18 0.04 -2.69
N GLU A 92 8.18 -0.82 -2.87
CA GLU A 92 7.04 -0.56 -3.74
C GLU A 92 6.14 0.54 -3.16
N LYS A 93 5.88 0.49 -1.84
CA LYS A 93 5.15 1.54 -1.12
C LYS A 93 5.86 2.89 -1.12
N GLU A 94 7.19 2.91 -1.09
CA GLU A 94 7.97 4.15 -1.20
C GLU A 94 7.82 4.77 -2.60
N LYS A 95 7.95 3.95 -3.65
CA LYS A 95 7.75 4.39 -5.05
C LYS A 95 6.33 4.92 -5.30
N GLU A 96 5.31 4.31 -4.72
CA GLU A 96 3.93 4.80 -4.83
C GLU A 96 3.76 6.19 -4.19
N LYS A 97 4.34 6.40 -3.01
CA LYS A 97 4.32 7.70 -2.32
C LYS A 97 5.09 8.78 -3.08
N GLU A 98 6.20 8.44 -3.72
CA GLU A 98 6.96 9.37 -4.55
C GLU A 98 6.13 9.80 -5.78
N LYS A 99 5.50 8.85 -6.48
CA LYS A 99 4.62 9.14 -7.62
C LYS A 99 3.40 9.99 -7.22
N GLU A 100 2.85 9.78 -6.04
CA GLU A 100 1.74 10.58 -5.53
C GLU A 100 2.17 12.03 -5.27
N LYS A 101 3.34 12.23 -4.63
CA LYS A 101 3.92 13.55 -4.39
C LYS A 101 4.30 14.28 -5.68
N GLU A 102 4.79 13.57 -6.70
CA GLU A 102 5.08 14.17 -8.01
C GLU A 102 3.80 14.67 -8.69
N LYS A 103 2.73 13.86 -8.68
CA LYS A 103 1.42 14.27 -9.22
C LYS A 103 0.80 15.46 -8.48
N GLU A 104 1.02 15.55 -7.16
CA GLU A 104 0.54 16.68 -6.37
C GLU A 104 1.30 17.97 -6.69
N LYS A 105 2.64 17.88 -6.86
CA LYS A 105 3.47 19.00 -7.29
C LYS A 105 3.17 19.47 -8.72
N GLU A 106 2.83 18.56 -9.64
CA GLU A 106 2.40 18.94 -10.99
C GLU A 106 1.07 19.70 -10.97
N LYS A 107 0.10 19.25 -10.15
CA LYS A 107 -1.19 19.94 -9.97
C LYS A 107 -1.08 21.32 -9.31
N GLU A 108 -0.12 21.52 -8.42
CA GLU A 108 0.14 22.85 -7.83
C GLU A 108 0.78 23.80 -8.85
N LYS A 109 1.71 23.32 -9.69
CA LYS A 109 2.36 24.14 -10.73
C LYS A 109 1.40 24.58 -11.85
N GLU A 110 0.41 23.75 -12.20
CA GLU A 110 -0.64 24.15 -13.16
C GLU A 110 -1.60 25.22 -12.60
N LYS A 111 -1.81 25.27 -11.27
CA LYS A 111 -2.70 26.28 -10.66
C LYS A 111 -2.05 27.66 -10.54
N ASP A 112 -0.73 27.73 -10.38
CA ASP A 112 -0.03 29.01 -10.24
C ASP A 112 0.24 29.69 -11.60
N SER A 113 0.32 28.90 -12.67
CA SER A 113 0.56 29.42 -14.04
C SER A 113 -0.66 30.10 -14.67
N ASN A 114 -1.85 30.03 -14.07
CA ASN A 114 -3.09 30.57 -14.63
C ASN A 114 -3.56 31.86 -13.95
N LYS A 115 -2.70 32.50 -13.13
CA LYS A 115 -3.03 33.70 -12.34
C LYS A 115 -2.30 34.99 -12.75
N ASP A 116 -1.40 34.94 -13.74
CA ASP A 116 -0.52 36.07 -14.08
C ASP A 116 -0.94 36.86 -15.35
N ASP A 117 -2.07 36.53 -15.99
CA ASP A 117 -2.52 37.20 -17.23
C ASP A 117 -3.58 38.31 -17.03
N THR A 118 -3.74 38.86 -15.81
CA THR A 118 -4.75 39.92 -15.53
C THR A 118 -4.17 41.22 -14.94
N LYS A 119 -3.03 41.70 -15.45
CA LYS A 119 -2.55 43.08 -15.17
C LYS A 119 -2.07 43.80 -16.42
N SER A 120 -2.95 43.87 -17.41
CA SER A 120 -2.78 44.74 -18.59
C SER A 120 -3.21 46.19 -18.26
N LYS A 121 -2.32 47.13 -18.62
CA LYS A 121 -2.60 48.55 -18.98
C LYS A 121 -3.17 49.45 -17.89
N ASP A 122 -2.31 50.22 -17.23
CA ASP A 122 -2.58 51.65 -16.99
C ASP A 122 -1.30 52.37 -16.54
N GLU A 123 -0.53 52.92 -17.48
CA GLU A 123 0.48 53.96 -17.22
C GLU A 123 1.00 54.50 -18.56
N ASN A 124 0.28 55.46 -19.18
CA ASN A 124 0.95 56.49 -19.96
C ASN A 124 0.05 57.69 -20.28
N LYS A 125 0.68 58.87 -20.24
CA LYS A 125 0.39 60.11 -20.98
C LYS A 125 -0.23 61.28 -20.22
N SER A 126 0.72 62.03 -19.67
CA SER A 126 0.81 63.47 -19.47
C SER A 126 -0.16 64.41 -20.22
N SER A 127 -0.46 65.49 -19.50
CA SER A 127 -0.43 66.90 -19.94
C SER A 127 -1.75 67.65 -20.09
N LYS A 128 -1.75 68.85 -19.46
CA LYS A 128 -2.60 70.04 -19.68
C LYS A 128 -4.04 69.95 -19.15
N LYS A 129 -4.64 70.97 -18.56
CA LYS A 129 -4.27 72.35 -18.14
C LYS A 129 -5.60 72.93 -17.59
N SER A 130 -5.54 73.74 -16.52
CA SER A 130 -6.54 74.78 -16.12
C SER A 130 -7.98 74.33 -15.85
N SER A 131 -8.78 74.86 -14.93
CA SER A 131 -8.68 75.87 -13.87
C SER A 131 -10.12 76.02 -13.34
N SER A 132 -10.28 76.43 -12.08
CA SER A 132 -11.52 77.00 -11.48
C SER A 132 -12.66 75.99 -11.23
N SER A 133 -13.48 76.06 -10.18
CA SER A 133 -13.61 76.96 -9.03
C SER A 133 -14.78 76.45 -8.17
N SER A 134 -14.59 76.41 -6.85
CA SER A 134 -15.57 76.68 -5.76
C SER A 134 -16.79 75.76 -5.56
N LYS A 135 -16.92 75.21 -4.33
CA LYS A 135 -17.92 75.54 -3.27
C LYS A 135 -19.25 74.78 -3.42
N ASP A 136 -19.97 74.29 -2.41
CA ASP A 136 -19.99 74.43 -0.95
C ASP A 136 -20.70 73.18 -0.37
N GLU A 137 -20.62 73.04 0.96
CA GLU A 137 -21.17 72.04 1.87
C GLU A 137 -22.62 71.55 1.66
N LYS A 138 -22.84 70.28 2.02
CA LYS A 138 -23.89 69.88 2.97
C LYS A 138 -23.43 68.70 3.80
#